data_AF-A0A5C8LJG8-F1
#
_entry.id   AF-A0A5C8LJG8-F1
#
_cell.length_a   1.000
_cell.length_b   1.000
_cell.length_c   1.000
_cell.angle_alpha   90.00
_cell.angle_beta   90.00
_cell.angle_gamma   90.00
#
_symmetry.space_group_name_H-M   'P 1'
#
loop_
_entity.id
_entity.type
_entity.pdbx_description
1 polymer ?
#
loop_
_entity_poly.entity_id
_entity_poly.type
_entity_poly.pdbx_seq_one_letter_code
_entity_poly.pdbx_strand_id
1 'polypeptide(L)'
;MMKILLSILLIVVSYSLGFSQVGINTTDPDASAALDIVNDERGVLIPRMNSQQRIDILEPANSLLVFDTDENAYYYNDGDDQNPNWIPLLSDKEKRDNYVIVKTLSDFPAASGGTITLDENTLYEVNGTITLSESIDVNGAYLIGKDTNEDVLNYTGSSALFTGSANASFRNITFNNSNSGSLFNLTASSTNSLIAQSVVVNGFSSVGTVEGYGLVFFNVMQYLNNSDGITYTDIGNLLLNNMGWQPSNGDSYETFTGTFGFIQKVSGFTTVGSGATGLDVSSNPTVGSGTLLGTVFSGAGTYVNPYNSGGGIYTGYNFNDNWTINSPGIKKEDDDLATGTIYIQRNSTSNNPIFDISSAVAIDGITDSSNLFRMSDNVNGESDNILQYKGNSTRTFSVRGSLSYQTTNTGGGLISTIHAFYLRRYDSNGVSISIPLGTEVYEEVNNTNVRAIPIAGTIVLNPGDYIRVFGQLISGNRDSIRAYSLSLSLD
;
A
#
# COMPACT_ATOMS: atom_id res chain seq x y z
N MET A 1 51.05 -75.10 49.05
CA MET A 1 51.25 -74.35 47.79
C MET A 1 49.99 -73.62 47.32
N MET A 2 48.82 -74.27 47.22
CA MET A 2 47.55 -73.65 46.77
C MET A 2 47.01 -72.50 47.65
N LYS A 3 47.22 -72.54 48.98
CA LYS A 3 46.79 -71.46 49.89
C LYS A 3 47.60 -70.15 49.74
N ILE A 4 48.89 -70.26 49.38
CA ILE A 4 49.77 -69.10 49.17
C ILE A 4 49.43 -68.42 47.82
N LEU A 5 49.11 -69.22 46.79
CA LEU A 5 48.64 -68.68 45.50
C LEU A 5 47.31 -67.92 45.64
N LEU A 6 46.37 -68.43 46.45
CA LEU A 6 45.06 -67.80 46.66
C LEU A 6 45.19 -66.47 47.43
N SER A 7 46.08 -66.39 48.42
CA SER A 7 46.37 -65.15 49.16
C SER A 7 47.07 -64.10 48.29
N ILE A 8 47.96 -64.51 47.38
CA ILE A 8 48.61 -63.59 46.43
C ILE A 8 47.60 -63.09 45.39
N LEU A 9 46.69 -63.94 44.91
CA LEU A 9 45.62 -63.53 43.99
C LEU A 9 44.65 -62.55 44.65
N LEU A 10 44.30 -62.74 45.93
CA LEU A 10 43.42 -61.84 46.67
C LEU A 10 44.04 -60.46 46.88
N ILE A 11 45.37 -60.39 47.06
CA ILE A 11 46.12 -59.13 47.16
C ILE A 11 46.20 -58.45 45.78
N VAL A 12 46.46 -59.18 44.69
CA VAL A 12 46.54 -58.57 43.35
C VAL A 12 45.18 -58.03 42.86
N VAL A 13 44.07 -58.70 43.18
CA VAL A 13 42.71 -58.24 42.81
C VAL A 13 42.24 -57.04 43.64
N SER A 14 42.76 -56.84 44.85
CA SER A 14 42.42 -55.69 45.70
C SER A 14 43.15 -54.40 45.32
N TYR A 15 44.21 -54.47 44.52
CA TYR A 15 44.90 -53.27 43.98
C TYR A 15 44.31 -52.77 42.65
N SER A 16 43.42 -53.50 41.99
CA SER A 16 42.95 -53.19 40.63
C SER A 16 41.58 -52.49 40.52
N LEU A 17 41.04 -51.92 41.61
CA LEU A 17 39.72 -51.26 41.61
C LEU A 17 39.73 -49.77 42.02
N GLY A 18 40.90 -49.15 42.12
CA GLY A 18 40.99 -47.70 42.32
C GLY A 18 40.87 -46.96 40.99
N PHE A 19 39.67 -46.52 40.61
CA PHE A 19 39.54 -45.45 39.62
C PHE A 19 40.17 -44.19 40.23
N SER A 20 41.18 -43.61 39.57
CA SER A 20 41.79 -42.35 40.01
C SER A 20 40.90 -41.18 39.61
N GLN A 21 39.73 -41.06 40.23
CA GLN A 21 38.89 -39.88 40.14
C GLN A 21 39.34 -38.87 41.18
N VAL A 22 39.40 -37.60 40.79
CA VAL A 22 39.69 -36.51 41.74
C VAL A 22 38.36 -35.98 42.26
N GLY A 23 38.00 -36.37 43.47
CA GLY A 23 36.92 -35.73 44.21
C GLY A 23 37.45 -34.57 45.05
N ILE A 24 36.88 -33.38 44.92
CA ILE A 24 37.11 -32.26 45.83
C ILE A 24 35.81 -32.02 46.60
N ASN A 25 35.87 -32.16 47.94
CA ASN A 25 34.71 -32.05 48.84
C ASN A 25 33.57 -33.06 48.59
N THR A 26 33.83 -34.14 47.84
CA THR A 26 32.97 -35.33 47.75
C THR A 26 33.80 -36.58 47.97
N THR A 27 33.22 -37.58 48.64
CA THR A 27 33.82 -38.91 48.82
C THR A 27 33.26 -39.95 47.84
N ASP A 28 32.25 -39.55 47.06
CA ASP A 28 31.63 -40.34 46.01
C ASP A 28 31.55 -39.46 44.75
N PRO A 29 32.69 -39.24 44.04
CA PRO A 29 32.70 -38.52 42.77
C PRO A 29 31.77 -39.21 41.77
N ASP A 30 31.10 -38.45 40.90
CA ASP A 30 30.30 -39.03 39.85
C ASP A 30 31.12 -40.04 39.01
N ALA A 31 30.54 -41.21 38.75
CA ALA A 31 31.23 -42.30 38.05
C ALA A 31 31.69 -41.93 36.63
N SER A 32 31.11 -40.90 36.03
CA SER A 32 31.48 -40.37 34.71
C SER A 32 32.52 -39.25 34.77
N ALA A 33 32.88 -38.74 35.95
CA ALA A 33 33.80 -37.62 36.11
C ALA A 33 35.24 -38.06 36.36
N ALA A 34 36.19 -37.41 35.68
CA ALA A 34 37.61 -37.47 36.04
C ALA A 34 37.97 -36.52 37.20
N LEU A 35 37.23 -35.40 37.30
CA LEU A 35 37.29 -34.41 38.38
C LEU A 35 35.86 -34.03 38.74
N ASP A 36 35.48 -34.23 40.00
CA ASP A 36 34.18 -33.83 40.56
C ASP A 36 34.40 -32.91 41.76
N ILE A 37 33.72 -31.76 41.77
CA ILE A 37 33.88 -30.72 42.78
C ILE A 37 32.49 -30.36 43.31
N VAL A 38 32.23 -30.70 44.58
CA VAL A 38 30.96 -30.41 45.25
C VAL A 38 31.17 -29.31 46.28
N ASN A 39 30.55 -28.15 46.08
CA ASN A 39 30.56 -27.07 47.05
C ASN A 39 29.31 -26.20 46.89
N ASP A 40 28.72 -25.76 47.99
CA ASP A 40 27.51 -24.92 48.03
C ASP A 40 27.81 -23.41 48.17
N GLU A 41 29.05 -23.05 48.51
CA GLU A 41 29.47 -21.66 48.76
C GLU A 41 30.46 -21.10 47.73
N ARG A 42 31.19 -21.94 46.99
CA ARG A 42 32.34 -21.56 46.15
C ARG A 42 32.32 -22.28 44.81
N GLY A 43 32.75 -21.57 43.77
CA GLY A 43 32.90 -22.11 42.41
C GLY A 43 34.33 -22.49 42.04
N VAL A 44 34.54 -22.84 40.78
CA VAL A 44 35.85 -23.16 40.20
C VAL A 44 36.33 -21.98 39.35
N LEU A 45 37.55 -21.51 39.62
CA LEU A 45 38.24 -20.59 38.71
C LEU A 45 39.01 -21.41 37.68
N ILE A 46 38.51 -21.43 36.46
CA ILE A 46 39.21 -21.91 35.28
C ILE A 46 40.39 -20.96 34.99
N PRO A 47 41.52 -21.42 34.42
CA PRO A 47 42.68 -20.57 34.13
C PRO A 47 42.29 -19.25 33.46
N ARG A 48 42.74 -18.14 34.06
CA ARG A 48 42.39 -16.77 33.66
C ARG A 48 43.58 -16.11 33.00
N MET A 49 43.39 -15.54 31.82
CA MET A 49 44.46 -14.93 31.04
C MET A 49 43.91 -13.89 30.07
N ASN A 50 44.73 -12.98 29.57
CA ASN A 50 44.32 -12.01 28.55
C ASN A 50 44.28 -12.65 27.15
N SER A 51 43.75 -11.95 26.13
CA SER A 51 43.55 -12.54 24.81
C SER A 51 44.85 -12.99 24.14
N GLN A 52 45.92 -12.22 24.32
CA GLN A 52 47.24 -12.56 23.78
C GLN A 52 47.78 -13.85 24.43
N GLN A 53 47.68 -13.96 25.75
CA GLN A 53 48.11 -15.14 26.50
C GLN A 53 47.32 -16.40 26.11
N ARG A 54 46.02 -16.29 25.80
CA ARG A 54 45.22 -17.42 25.28
C ARG A 54 45.72 -17.87 23.92
N ILE A 55 45.94 -16.93 23.00
CA ILE A 55 46.41 -17.22 21.64
C ILE A 55 47.82 -17.83 21.67
N ASP A 56 48.66 -17.41 22.63
CA ASP A 56 50.03 -17.88 22.79
C ASP A 56 50.17 -19.21 23.54
N ILE A 57 49.06 -19.88 23.92
CA ILE A 57 49.14 -21.24 24.47
C ILE A 57 49.73 -22.16 23.40
N LEU A 58 50.91 -22.72 23.67
CA LEU A 58 51.54 -23.71 22.80
C LEU A 58 50.79 -25.03 22.88
N GLU A 59 50.47 -25.61 21.72
CA GLU A 59 49.82 -26.92 21.59
C GLU A 59 48.58 -27.10 22.50
N PRO A 60 47.58 -26.19 22.43
CA PRO A 60 46.41 -26.27 23.30
C PRO A 60 45.60 -27.52 22.94
N ALA A 61 45.27 -28.35 23.93
CA ALA A 61 44.44 -29.52 23.71
C ALA A 61 43.06 -29.14 23.14
N ASN A 62 42.47 -30.03 22.34
CA ASN A 62 41.06 -29.90 21.97
C ASN A 62 40.19 -29.86 23.25
N SER A 63 39.17 -29.00 23.24
CA SER A 63 38.28 -28.69 24.36
C SER A 63 38.97 -28.05 25.58
N LEU A 64 40.19 -27.52 25.46
CA LEU A 64 40.84 -26.78 26.54
C LEU A 64 40.02 -25.52 26.90
N LEU A 65 39.53 -25.42 28.13
CA LEU A 65 38.72 -24.30 28.62
C LEU A 65 39.56 -23.26 29.35
N VAL A 66 39.40 -21.99 29.00
CA VAL A 66 40.03 -20.84 29.67
C VAL A 66 39.02 -19.70 29.87
N PHE A 67 39.32 -18.76 30.77
CA PHE A 67 38.61 -17.49 30.87
C PHE A 67 39.49 -16.36 30.33
N ASP A 68 39.04 -15.71 29.26
CA ASP A 68 39.68 -14.53 28.68
C ASP A 68 39.27 -13.27 29.45
N THR A 69 40.24 -12.57 30.04
CA THR A 69 40.03 -11.37 30.86
C THR A 69 39.83 -10.09 30.06
N ASP A 70 40.28 -10.02 28.81
CA ASP A 70 40.02 -8.86 27.95
C ASP A 70 38.59 -8.93 27.41
N GLU A 71 38.17 -10.13 26.95
CA GLU A 71 36.85 -10.37 26.37
C GLU A 71 35.74 -10.66 27.41
N ASN A 72 36.14 -10.92 28.66
CA ASN A 72 35.27 -11.34 29.77
C ASN A 72 34.36 -12.53 29.40
N ALA A 73 34.95 -13.57 28.82
CA ALA A 73 34.21 -14.75 28.36
C ALA A 73 35.02 -16.04 28.56
N TYR A 74 34.31 -17.15 28.73
CA TYR A 74 34.91 -18.47 28.65
C TYR A 74 35.17 -18.83 27.19
N TYR A 75 36.32 -19.41 26.90
CA TYR A 75 36.70 -19.90 25.58
C TYR A 75 37.14 -21.35 25.67
N TYR A 76 36.78 -22.15 24.67
CA TYR A 76 37.33 -23.49 24.48
C TYR A 76 38.03 -23.60 23.13
N ASN A 77 39.08 -24.43 23.05
CA ASN A 77 39.71 -24.76 21.77
C ASN A 77 38.87 -25.83 21.05
N ASP A 78 38.19 -25.48 19.97
CA ASP A 78 37.48 -26.43 19.09
C ASP A 78 38.41 -27.08 18.05
N GLY A 79 39.63 -26.55 17.91
CA GLY A 79 40.67 -27.05 17.01
C GLY A 79 41.50 -28.19 17.62
N ASP A 80 42.56 -28.57 16.91
CA ASP A 80 43.58 -29.50 17.39
C ASP A 80 44.79 -28.76 18.00
N ASP A 81 45.81 -29.51 18.41
CA ASP A 81 47.03 -28.98 19.03
C ASP A 81 47.93 -28.21 18.05
N GLN A 82 47.81 -28.45 16.74
CA GLN A 82 48.60 -27.76 15.71
C GLN A 82 47.86 -26.55 15.12
N ASN A 83 46.52 -26.55 15.16
CA ASN A 83 45.65 -25.52 14.58
C ASN A 83 44.56 -25.14 15.59
N PRO A 84 44.89 -24.34 16.63
CA PRO A 84 43.91 -23.89 17.60
C PRO A 84 42.78 -23.08 16.96
N ASN A 85 41.54 -23.36 17.35
CA ASN A 85 40.34 -22.60 17.01
C ASN A 85 39.59 -22.23 18.30
N TRP A 86 39.83 -21.02 18.82
CA TRP A 86 39.24 -20.57 20.07
C TRP A 86 37.80 -20.07 19.86
N ILE A 87 36.83 -20.79 20.40
CA ILE A 87 35.41 -20.45 20.35
C ILE A 87 34.92 -20.01 21.73
N PRO A 88 34.20 -18.89 21.86
CA PRO A 88 33.59 -18.50 23.11
C PRO A 88 32.46 -19.46 23.50
N LEU A 89 32.46 -19.94 24.75
CA LEU A 89 31.46 -20.85 25.29
C LEU A 89 30.24 -20.07 25.81
N LEU A 90 29.05 -20.39 25.29
CA LEU A 90 27.76 -19.78 25.70
C LEU A 90 27.76 -18.25 25.64
N SER A 91 28.39 -17.67 24.62
CA SER A 91 28.21 -16.26 24.33
C SER A 91 27.03 -16.10 23.39
N ASP A 92 25.82 -15.85 23.91
CA ASP A 92 24.72 -15.19 23.16
C ASP A 92 25.10 -13.73 22.83
N LYS A 93 26.36 -13.52 22.45
CA LYS A 93 27.05 -12.24 22.39
C LYS A 93 27.42 -11.88 20.96
N GLU A 94 26.72 -12.46 19.97
CA GLU A 94 26.47 -11.75 18.70
C GLU A 94 25.54 -10.57 19.02
N LYS A 95 26.08 -9.59 19.75
CA LYS A 95 25.42 -8.32 20.02
C LYS A 95 25.67 -7.50 18.77
N ARG A 96 24.60 -7.16 18.06
CA ARG A 96 24.66 -6.01 17.16
C ARG A 96 25.18 -4.81 17.95
N ASP A 97 26.08 -4.03 17.37
CA ASP A 97 26.69 -2.89 18.06
C ASP A 97 25.63 -1.87 18.50
N ASN A 98 24.69 -1.55 17.60
CA ASN A 98 23.60 -0.63 17.87
C ASN A 98 22.31 -1.40 18.18
N TYR A 99 22.28 -2.06 19.34
CA TYR A 99 21.13 -2.88 19.75
C TYR A 99 20.85 -2.83 21.25
N VAL A 100 19.58 -2.61 21.57
CA VAL A 100 19.06 -2.52 22.93
C VAL A 100 17.89 -3.49 23.09
N ILE A 101 17.92 -4.32 24.13
CA ILE A 101 16.75 -5.09 24.55
C ILE A 101 16.02 -4.27 25.62
N VAL A 102 14.78 -3.89 25.32
CA VAL A 102 13.94 -3.10 26.22
C VAL A 102 13.04 -4.05 27.00
N LYS A 103 13.35 -4.24 28.28
CA LYS A 103 12.54 -5.03 29.25
C LYS A 103 11.82 -4.14 30.25
N THR A 104 12.27 -2.91 30.39
CA THR A 104 11.76 -1.88 31.29
C THR A 104 11.90 -0.50 30.64
N LEU A 105 11.18 0.50 31.16
CA LEU A 105 11.29 1.88 30.68
C LEU A 105 12.72 2.44 30.77
N SER A 106 13.50 2.03 31.77
CA SER A 106 14.88 2.49 31.97
C SER A 106 15.88 1.97 30.94
N ASP A 107 15.48 1.01 30.10
CA ASP A 107 16.33 0.54 29.00
C ASP A 107 16.29 1.50 27.80
N PHE A 108 15.31 2.41 27.74
CA PHE A 108 15.32 3.53 26.81
C PHE A 108 16.23 4.68 27.30
N PRO A 109 16.70 5.56 26.39
CA PRO A 109 17.34 6.81 26.77
C PRO A 109 16.46 7.64 27.73
N ALA A 110 17.11 8.38 28.63
CA ALA A 110 16.39 9.22 29.57
C ALA A 110 15.59 10.31 28.84
N ALA A 111 14.31 10.45 29.18
CA ALA A 111 13.46 11.45 28.57
C ALA A 111 13.94 12.88 28.87
N SER A 112 13.88 13.75 27.87
CA SER A 112 14.10 15.20 27.99
C SER A 112 12.82 15.92 27.59
N GLY A 113 12.28 16.76 28.48
CA GLY A 113 11.03 17.49 28.21
C GLY A 113 9.81 16.59 27.97
N GLY A 114 9.79 15.37 28.52
CA GLY A 114 8.72 14.39 28.32
C GLY A 114 8.82 13.59 27.01
N THR A 115 9.94 13.69 26.28
CA THR A 115 10.22 12.90 25.07
C THR A 115 11.49 12.07 25.26
N ILE A 116 11.40 10.78 24.96
CA ILE A 116 12.52 9.84 24.82
C ILE A 116 13.02 9.96 23.39
N THR A 117 14.23 10.49 23.19
CA THR A 117 14.87 10.48 21.87
C THR A 117 15.73 9.23 21.77
N LEU A 118 15.42 8.36 20.81
CA LEU A 118 16.20 7.15 20.56
C LEU A 118 17.54 7.47 19.90
N ASP A 119 18.51 6.59 20.11
CA ASP A 119 19.80 6.68 19.45
C ASP A 119 19.65 6.30 17.97
N GLU A 120 20.09 7.18 17.07
CA GLU A 120 20.00 6.97 15.62
C GLU A 120 20.70 5.66 15.22
N ASN A 121 20.18 4.97 14.20
CA ASN A 121 20.74 3.72 13.68
C ASN A 121 20.83 2.59 14.73
N THR A 122 20.04 2.68 15.82
CA THR A 122 19.94 1.67 16.87
C THR A 122 18.65 0.88 16.75
N LEU A 123 18.74 -0.43 16.98
CA LEU A 123 17.60 -1.33 17.03
C LEU A 123 17.19 -1.58 18.48
N TYR A 124 15.98 -1.19 18.83
CA TYR A 124 15.36 -1.44 20.13
C TYR A 124 14.38 -2.62 19.98
N GLU A 125 14.74 -3.75 20.58
CA GLU A 125 13.87 -4.92 20.70
C GLU A 125 13.08 -4.85 22.00
N VAL A 126 11.79 -4.60 21.90
CA VAL A 126 10.84 -4.69 23.00
C VAL A 126 10.63 -6.16 23.35
N ASN A 127 10.78 -6.49 24.63
CA ASN A 127 10.64 -7.83 25.16
C ASN A 127 9.71 -7.81 26.37
N GLY A 128 8.43 -8.08 26.11
CA GLY A 128 7.34 -7.95 27.06
C GLY A 128 6.59 -6.60 26.98
N THR A 129 5.76 -6.34 27.99
CA THR A 129 4.94 -5.13 28.07
C THR A 129 5.67 -4.00 28.80
N ILE A 130 5.99 -2.93 28.08
CA ILE A 130 6.65 -1.73 28.60
C ILE A 130 5.62 -0.62 28.75
N THR A 131 5.36 -0.18 29.98
CA THR A 131 4.45 0.95 30.24
C THR A 131 5.24 2.25 30.31
N LEU A 132 4.76 3.26 29.58
CA LEU A 132 5.37 4.59 29.50
C LEU A 132 4.30 5.67 29.31
N SER A 133 4.64 6.92 29.61
CA SER A 133 3.78 8.09 29.42
C SER A 133 4.43 9.18 28.56
N GLU A 134 5.73 9.07 28.36
CA GLU A 134 6.58 9.91 27.55
C GLU A 134 6.37 9.59 26.07
N SER A 135 6.45 10.62 25.23
CA SER A 135 6.54 10.45 23.78
C SER A 135 7.90 9.86 23.40
N ILE A 136 8.00 9.24 22.23
CA ILE A 136 9.23 8.72 21.65
C ILE A 136 9.50 9.44 20.33
N ASP A 137 10.64 10.10 20.25
CA ASP A 137 11.23 10.48 18.96
C ASP A 137 12.08 9.33 18.46
N VAL A 138 11.62 8.68 17.38
CA VAL A 138 12.30 7.50 16.82
C VAL A 138 13.67 7.87 16.26
N ASN A 139 13.86 9.10 15.80
CA ASN A 139 15.17 9.65 15.46
C ASN A 139 16.05 8.72 14.58
N GLY A 140 15.47 8.08 13.55
CA GLY A 140 16.21 7.18 12.66
C GLY A 140 16.49 5.78 13.24
N ALA A 141 15.97 5.46 14.42
CA ALA A 141 16.06 4.15 15.05
C ALA A 141 15.02 3.15 14.52
N TYR A 142 15.13 1.91 15.00
CA TYR A 142 14.23 0.80 14.66
C TYR A 142 13.63 0.25 15.93
N LEU A 143 12.30 0.14 16.01
CA LEU A 143 11.61 -0.55 17.09
C LEU A 143 11.07 -1.88 16.57
N ILE A 144 11.37 -2.97 17.28
CA ILE A 144 10.83 -4.29 16.95
C ILE A 144 10.30 -5.00 18.19
N GLY A 145 9.36 -5.90 17.98
CA GLY A 145 9.11 -7.04 18.85
C GLY A 145 9.40 -8.35 18.10
N LYS A 146 9.11 -9.47 18.75
CA LYS A 146 9.13 -10.82 18.17
C LYS A 146 7.78 -11.49 18.26
N ASP A 147 7.01 -11.20 19.31
CA ASP A 147 5.65 -11.66 19.50
C ASP A 147 4.71 -10.48 19.76
N THR A 148 3.81 -10.20 18.81
CA THR A 148 2.84 -9.11 18.95
C THR A 148 1.90 -9.28 20.13
N ASN A 149 1.76 -10.47 20.71
CA ASN A 149 0.87 -10.69 21.86
C ASN A 149 1.54 -10.30 23.19
N GLU A 150 2.86 -10.40 23.30
CA GLU A 150 3.60 -10.11 24.53
C GLU A 150 4.46 -8.83 24.45
N ASP A 151 4.99 -8.50 23.27
CA ASP A 151 5.86 -7.34 23.04
C ASP A 151 5.03 -6.10 22.74
N VAL A 152 4.76 -5.33 23.80
CA VAL A 152 3.77 -4.25 23.80
C VAL A 152 4.40 -2.98 24.36
N LEU A 153 4.26 -1.86 23.65
CA LEU A 153 4.35 -0.54 24.29
C LEU A 153 2.96 -0.14 24.77
N ASN A 154 2.77 -0.14 26.08
CA ASN A 154 1.54 0.27 26.74
C ASN A 154 1.63 1.77 27.11
N TYR A 155 1.20 2.60 26.18
CA TYR A 155 1.27 4.05 26.31
C TYR A 155 0.12 4.58 27.17
N THR A 156 0.44 5.39 28.17
CA THR A 156 -0.50 5.98 29.14
C THR A 156 -0.57 7.51 29.06
N GLY A 157 0.22 8.11 28.18
CA GLY A 157 0.22 9.57 27.96
C GLY A 157 -1.01 10.05 27.18
N SER A 158 -1.14 11.36 27.09
CA SER A 158 -2.22 12.04 26.37
C SER A 158 -1.75 12.76 25.09
N SER A 159 -0.43 12.79 24.82
CA SER A 159 0.13 13.29 23.57
C SER A 159 0.25 12.16 22.54
N ALA A 160 1.00 12.38 21.46
CA ALA A 160 1.34 11.31 20.54
C ALA A 160 2.42 10.41 21.14
N LEU A 161 2.28 9.08 21.00
CA LEU A 161 3.34 8.14 21.38
C LEU A 161 4.60 8.37 20.53
N PHE A 162 4.45 8.54 19.21
CA PHE A 162 5.58 8.77 18.31
C PHE A 162 5.54 10.18 17.72
N THR A 163 6.65 10.88 17.89
CA THR A 163 6.90 12.23 17.35
C THR A 163 8.23 12.25 16.58
N GLY A 164 8.52 13.36 15.92
CA GLY A 164 9.81 13.58 15.25
C GLY A 164 9.70 13.73 13.74
N SER A 165 10.88 13.93 13.12
CA SER A 165 11.03 14.32 11.71
C SER A 165 12.07 13.48 10.93
N ALA A 166 12.54 12.39 11.54
CA ALA A 166 13.54 11.49 10.96
C ALA A 166 12.90 10.22 10.38
N ASN A 167 13.74 9.28 9.91
CA ASN A 167 13.26 7.95 9.54
C ASN A 167 12.69 7.23 10.78
N ALA A 168 11.71 6.37 10.56
CA ALA A 168 11.16 5.52 11.63
C ALA A 168 10.79 4.15 11.08
N SER A 169 11.06 3.10 11.87
CA SER A 169 10.73 1.73 11.51
C SER A 169 10.13 0.96 12.68
N PHE A 170 9.03 0.26 12.43
CA PHE A 170 8.33 -0.57 13.42
C PHE A 170 8.10 -1.99 12.89
N ARG A 171 8.35 -3.03 13.70
CA ARG A 171 8.12 -4.41 13.25
C ARG A 171 7.64 -5.35 14.35
N ASN A 172 6.66 -6.20 14.05
CA ASN A 172 6.22 -7.30 14.93
C ASN A 172 5.92 -6.85 16.37
N ILE A 173 5.26 -5.71 16.54
CA ILE A 173 5.06 -5.07 17.84
C ILE A 173 3.62 -4.55 17.97
N THR A 174 3.13 -4.51 19.20
CA THR A 174 1.83 -3.92 19.53
C THR A 174 2.00 -2.57 20.22
N PHE A 175 1.26 -1.58 19.75
CA PHE A 175 1.08 -0.30 20.42
C PHE A 175 -0.31 -0.27 21.04
N ASN A 176 -0.35 -0.09 22.36
CA ASN A 176 -1.58 -0.10 23.14
C ASN A 176 -1.76 1.24 23.86
N ASN A 177 -2.98 1.76 23.86
CA ASN A 177 -3.39 2.91 24.65
C ASN A 177 -4.81 2.69 25.25
N SER A 178 -5.23 3.57 26.15
CA SER A 178 -6.57 3.56 26.78
C SER A 178 -7.39 4.78 26.39
N ASN A 179 -7.36 5.10 25.11
CA ASN A 179 -8.10 6.16 24.42
C ASN A 179 -7.80 7.58 24.91
N SER A 180 -6.55 7.84 25.29
CA SER A 180 -6.09 9.10 25.88
C SER A 180 -5.18 9.91 24.96
N GLY A 181 -4.33 9.24 24.18
CA GLY A 181 -3.34 9.88 23.31
C GLY A 181 -3.42 9.35 21.87
N SER A 182 -2.65 9.95 20.97
CA SER A 182 -2.55 9.48 19.59
C SER A 182 -1.33 8.57 19.38
N LEU A 183 -1.33 7.77 18.32
CA LEU A 183 -0.15 6.97 17.98
C LEU A 183 0.94 7.84 17.35
N PHE A 184 0.58 8.58 16.29
CA PHE A 184 1.52 9.39 15.51
C PHE A 184 1.23 10.89 15.61
N ASN A 185 2.32 11.66 15.64
CA ASN A 185 2.38 13.05 15.23
C ASN A 185 3.74 13.27 14.55
N LEU A 186 3.86 12.77 13.33
CA LEU A 186 5.11 12.69 12.59
C LEU A 186 5.10 13.65 11.40
N THR A 187 6.10 14.53 11.33
CA THR A 187 6.27 15.48 10.22
C THR A 187 7.73 15.47 9.79
N ALA A 188 8.03 14.90 8.62
CA ALA A 188 9.37 14.74 8.10
C ALA A 188 9.53 15.40 6.72
N SER A 189 10.61 15.06 6.01
CA SER A 189 10.88 15.56 4.66
C SER A 189 10.85 14.45 3.60
N SER A 190 10.86 14.85 2.33
CA SER A 190 10.80 13.91 1.19
C SER A 190 12.02 12.98 1.07
N THR A 191 13.07 13.19 1.87
CA THR A 191 14.22 12.28 1.95
C THR A 191 14.05 11.19 3.01
N ASN A 192 12.99 11.27 3.83
CA ASN A 192 12.75 10.34 4.93
C ASN A 192 11.74 9.24 4.57
N SER A 193 11.86 8.12 5.29
CA SER A 193 10.94 6.99 5.18
C SER A 193 10.36 6.57 6.52
N LEU A 194 9.06 6.28 6.53
CA LEU A 194 8.37 5.62 7.63
C LEU A 194 7.95 4.22 7.19
N ILE A 195 8.40 3.19 7.91
CA ILE A 195 8.13 1.78 7.58
C ILE A 195 7.49 1.09 8.78
N ALA A 196 6.36 0.41 8.59
CA ALA A 196 5.76 -0.43 9.62
C ALA A 196 5.35 -1.79 9.06
N GLN A 197 5.71 -2.87 9.76
CA GLN A 197 5.37 -4.22 9.33
C GLN A 197 4.87 -5.09 10.48
N SER A 198 3.73 -5.76 10.30
CA SER A 198 3.14 -6.65 11.32
C SER A 198 2.95 -5.92 12.65
N VAL A 199 2.23 -4.80 12.64
CA VAL A 199 1.99 -3.97 13.83
C VAL A 199 0.51 -3.96 14.18
N VAL A 200 0.22 -4.06 15.47
CA VAL A 200 -1.13 -3.90 16.03
C VAL A 200 -1.23 -2.54 16.72
N VAL A 201 -2.26 -1.77 16.38
CA VAL A 201 -2.56 -0.45 16.95
C VAL A 201 -3.90 -0.54 17.65
N ASN A 202 -3.89 -0.47 18.98
CA ASN A 202 -5.06 -0.68 19.80
C ASN A 202 -5.33 0.49 20.75
N GLY A 203 -6.55 1.03 20.69
CA GLY A 203 -7.10 1.86 21.76
C GLY A 203 -6.54 3.27 21.81
N PHE A 204 -6.10 3.89 20.72
CA PHE A 204 -5.69 5.29 20.71
C PHE A 204 -6.88 6.24 20.48
N SER A 205 -6.82 7.46 21.01
CA SER A 205 -7.83 8.49 20.74
C SER A 205 -7.85 8.92 19.27
N SER A 206 -6.73 8.76 18.58
CA SER A 206 -6.58 8.82 17.14
C SER A 206 -5.33 8.03 16.75
N VAL A 207 -5.29 7.39 15.57
CA VAL A 207 -4.01 6.87 15.06
C VAL A 207 -3.06 8.05 14.73
N GLY A 208 -3.59 9.21 14.38
CA GLY A 208 -2.85 10.47 14.34
C GLY A 208 -2.39 10.90 12.94
N THR A 209 -1.28 11.62 12.86
CA THR A 209 -0.84 12.28 11.61
C THR A 209 0.54 11.80 11.14
N VAL A 210 0.68 11.65 9.83
CA VAL A 210 1.94 11.37 9.14
C VAL A 210 2.07 12.33 7.95
N GLU A 211 3.11 13.16 7.96
CA GLU A 211 3.26 14.27 7.02
C GLU A 211 4.66 14.34 6.40
N GLY A 212 4.73 14.67 5.11
CA GLY A 212 5.95 15.13 4.42
C GLY A 212 6.95 14.05 4.01
N TYR A 213 6.75 12.79 4.39
CA TYR A 213 7.67 11.69 4.08
C TYR A 213 7.77 11.41 2.58
N GLY A 214 8.97 11.06 2.11
CA GLY A 214 9.17 10.58 0.74
C GLY A 214 8.57 9.20 0.50
N LEU A 215 8.59 8.35 1.53
CA LEU A 215 8.01 7.01 1.52
C LEU A 215 7.32 6.72 2.85
N VAL A 216 6.06 6.30 2.79
CA VAL A 216 5.38 5.62 3.89
C VAL A 216 5.01 4.23 3.41
N PHE A 217 5.55 3.20 4.06
CA PHE A 217 5.24 1.82 3.72
C PHE A 217 4.74 1.05 4.93
N PHE A 218 3.43 0.78 4.93
CA PHE A 218 2.75 -0.02 5.94
C PHE A 218 2.33 -1.36 5.37
N ASN A 219 2.72 -2.44 6.05
CA ASN A 219 2.50 -3.80 5.57
C ASN A 219 2.04 -4.71 6.70
N VAL A 220 0.80 -5.21 6.64
CA VAL A 220 0.18 -5.99 7.72
C VAL A 220 0.03 -5.12 8.97
N MET A 221 -0.95 -4.22 8.93
CA MET A 221 -1.33 -3.41 10.08
C MET A 221 -2.70 -3.84 10.58
N GLN A 222 -2.91 -3.90 11.89
CA GLN A 222 -4.22 -4.16 12.50
C GLN A 222 -4.62 -2.97 13.37
N TYR A 223 -5.81 -2.41 13.14
CA TYR A 223 -6.32 -1.27 13.88
C TYR A 223 -7.59 -1.66 14.63
N LEU A 224 -7.57 -1.53 15.95
CA LEU A 224 -8.67 -1.91 16.84
C LEU A 224 -8.95 -0.81 17.86
N ASN A 225 -10.23 -0.59 18.16
CA ASN A 225 -10.70 0.27 19.24
C ASN A 225 -10.15 1.72 19.23
N ASN A 226 -9.69 2.25 18.09
CA ASN A 226 -9.22 3.64 18.02
C ASN A 226 -10.41 4.58 17.82
N SER A 227 -10.46 5.70 18.53
CA SER A 227 -11.57 6.66 18.40
C SER A 227 -11.59 7.38 17.05
N ASP A 228 -10.42 7.58 16.44
CA ASP A 228 -10.26 8.16 15.10
C ASP A 228 -9.07 7.48 14.40
N GLY A 229 -8.98 7.63 13.08
CA GLY A 229 -7.98 6.96 12.27
C GLY A 229 -6.71 7.78 12.05
N ILE A 230 -6.12 7.60 10.86
CA ILE A 230 -4.85 8.22 10.46
C ILE A 230 -5.06 9.20 9.32
N THR A 231 -4.40 10.36 9.41
CA THR A 231 -4.31 11.33 8.32
C THR A 231 -2.91 11.30 7.71
N TYR A 232 -2.84 11.07 6.40
CA TYR A 232 -1.62 11.19 5.61
C TYR A 232 -1.65 12.50 4.83
N THR A 233 -0.53 13.24 4.87
CA THR A 233 -0.40 14.56 4.22
C THR A 233 0.93 14.68 3.49
N ASP A 234 0.90 15.15 2.24
CA ASP A 234 2.11 15.49 1.47
C ASP A 234 3.15 14.35 1.40
N ILE A 235 2.71 13.14 1.06
CA ILE A 235 3.55 11.93 1.02
C ILE A 235 4.00 11.64 -0.41
N GLY A 236 5.31 11.46 -0.64
CA GLY A 236 5.85 11.09 -1.95
C GLY A 236 5.21 9.79 -2.48
N ASN A 237 5.47 8.67 -1.82
CA ASN A 237 4.86 7.38 -2.12
C ASN A 237 4.21 6.78 -0.86
N LEU A 238 2.89 6.60 -0.88
CA LEU A 238 2.13 5.96 0.18
C LEU A 238 1.77 4.53 -0.23
N LEU A 239 2.35 3.55 0.45
CA LEU A 239 2.16 2.12 0.18
C LEU A 239 1.49 1.45 1.39
N LEU A 240 0.22 1.11 1.24
CA LEU A 240 -0.58 0.46 2.28
C LEU A 240 -0.94 -0.97 1.81
N ASN A 241 -0.33 -1.98 2.43
CA ASN A 241 -0.55 -3.38 2.07
C ASN A 241 -1.12 -4.16 3.24
N ASN A 242 -2.21 -4.89 2.99
CA ASN A 242 -2.86 -5.76 3.97
C ASN A 242 -3.21 -5.01 5.28
N MET A 243 -3.87 -3.87 5.14
CA MET A 243 -4.41 -3.09 6.25
C MET A 243 -5.68 -3.76 6.76
N GLY A 244 -5.81 -3.94 8.07
CA GLY A 244 -6.99 -4.52 8.73
C GLY A 244 -7.64 -3.53 9.68
N TRP A 245 -8.72 -2.88 9.23
CA TRP A 245 -9.52 -1.98 10.05
C TRP A 245 -10.76 -2.67 10.58
N GLN A 246 -10.84 -2.83 11.90
CA GLN A 246 -11.98 -3.41 12.60
C GLN A 246 -13.14 -2.39 12.74
N PRO A 247 -14.40 -2.84 12.85
CA PRO A 247 -15.56 -1.94 13.02
C PRO A 247 -15.60 -1.25 14.39
N SER A 248 -14.70 -1.61 15.30
CA SER A 248 -14.51 -0.96 16.59
C SER A 248 -13.88 0.43 16.51
N ASN A 249 -13.36 0.84 15.35
CA ASN A 249 -12.77 2.17 15.18
C ASN A 249 -13.87 3.20 14.87
N GLY A 250 -13.68 4.45 15.30
CA GLY A 250 -14.58 5.58 15.07
C GLY A 250 -14.13 6.53 13.95
N ASP A 251 -14.91 7.61 13.76
CA ASP A 251 -14.64 8.73 12.85
C ASP A 251 -14.12 8.34 11.46
N SER A 252 -12.95 8.81 11.02
CA SER A 252 -12.40 8.50 9.68
C SER A 252 -11.17 7.61 9.79
N TYR A 253 -11.20 6.41 9.22
CA TYR A 253 -10.12 5.43 9.41
C TYR A 253 -8.84 5.83 8.67
N GLU A 254 -8.97 6.26 7.41
CA GLU A 254 -7.87 6.76 6.60
C GLU A 254 -8.29 8.06 5.92
N THR A 255 -7.52 9.13 6.10
CA THR A 255 -7.76 10.43 5.47
C THR A 255 -6.55 10.83 4.63
N PHE A 256 -6.78 11.21 3.37
CA PHE A 256 -5.72 11.68 2.48
C PHE A 256 -5.89 13.17 2.18
N THR A 257 -4.84 13.95 2.41
CA THR A 257 -4.84 15.41 2.16
C THR A 257 -3.51 15.86 1.53
N GLY A 258 -3.51 17.01 0.87
CA GLY A 258 -2.31 17.56 0.25
C GLY A 258 -1.92 16.84 -1.05
N THR A 259 -0.62 16.64 -1.26
CA THR A 259 -0.05 16.15 -2.52
C THR A 259 0.61 14.80 -2.36
N PHE A 260 0.32 13.87 -3.29
CA PHE A 260 0.93 12.57 -3.35
C PHE A 260 1.54 12.32 -4.71
N GLY A 261 2.76 11.78 -4.75
CA GLY A 261 3.32 11.22 -5.98
C GLY A 261 2.52 9.99 -6.40
N PHE A 262 2.34 9.06 -5.45
CA PHE A 262 1.54 7.85 -5.65
C PHE A 262 0.89 7.36 -4.35
N ILE A 263 -0.33 6.82 -4.46
CA ILE A 263 -1.02 6.11 -3.37
C ILE A 263 -1.37 4.69 -3.84
N GLN A 264 -0.96 3.69 -3.07
CA GLN A 264 -1.41 2.31 -3.20
C GLN A 264 -2.08 1.86 -1.91
N LYS A 265 -3.29 1.33 -2.02
CA LYS A 265 -3.90 0.49 -0.99
C LYS A 265 -4.30 -0.85 -1.60
N VAL A 266 -3.68 -1.93 -1.13
CA VAL A 266 -3.84 -3.27 -1.68
C VAL A 266 -4.12 -4.31 -0.61
N SER A 267 -5.01 -5.25 -0.91
CA SER A 267 -5.38 -6.35 -0.01
C SER A 267 -5.96 -5.88 1.34
N GLY A 268 -6.18 -6.81 2.27
CA GLY A 268 -6.72 -6.54 3.59
C GLY A 268 -8.22 -6.25 3.60
N PHE A 269 -8.69 -5.63 4.69
CA PHE A 269 -10.11 -5.31 4.88
C PHE A 269 -10.30 -4.00 5.63
N THR A 270 -11.41 -3.34 5.31
CA THR A 270 -11.90 -2.14 5.97
C THR A 270 -13.37 -2.37 6.33
N THR A 271 -13.63 -2.79 7.57
CA THR A 271 -15.01 -3.01 8.06
C THR A 271 -15.45 -1.75 8.80
N VAL A 272 -16.25 -0.91 8.14
CA VAL A 272 -16.61 0.42 8.65
C VAL A 272 -17.78 0.34 9.62
N GLY A 273 -17.55 0.78 10.85
CA GLY A 273 -18.57 0.92 11.90
C GLY A 273 -19.65 1.94 11.54
N SER A 274 -20.83 1.82 12.15
CA SER A 274 -21.93 2.77 11.94
C SER A 274 -21.50 4.20 12.34
N GLY A 275 -21.71 5.16 11.44
CA GLY A 275 -21.34 6.56 11.67
C GLY A 275 -19.88 6.91 11.36
N ALA A 276 -19.02 5.92 11.09
CA ALA A 276 -17.64 6.12 10.66
C ALA A 276 -17.51 6.17 9.13
N THR A 277 -16.35 6.65 8.67
CA THR A 277 -15.91 6.70 7.29
C THR A 277 -14.66 5.83 7.10
N GLY A 278 -14.68 4.93 6.12
CA GLY A 278 -13.55 4.04 5.84
C GLY A 278 -12.37 4.75 5.20
N LEU A 279 -12.61 5.59 4.20
CA LEU A 279 -11.59 6.35 3.49
C LEU A 279 -12.11 7.75 3.16
N ASP A 280 -11.36 8.80 3.49
CA ASP A 280 -11.74 10.19 3.22
C ASP A 280 -10.76 10.84 2.23
N VAL A 281 -11.32 11.26 1.08
CA VAL A 281 -10.63 12.01 0.02
C VAL A 281 -11.36 13.31 -0.32
N SER A 282 -12.29 13.75 0.54
CA SER A 282 -13.15 14.91 0.32
C SER A 282 -12.42 16.26 0.33
N SER A 283 -11.18 16.26 0.80
CA SER A 283 -10.25 17.41 0.72
C SER A 283 -9.71 17.67 -0.70
N ASN A 284 -9.99 16.78 -1.65
CA ASN A 284 -9.42 16.75 -3.00
C ASN A 284 -7.88 16.67 -3.03
N PRO A 285 -7.25 15.61 -2.48
CA PRO A 285 -5.81 15.47 -2.56
C PRO A 285 -5.35 15.41 -4.03
N THR A 286 -4.21 16.03 -4.31
CA THR A 286 -3.56 15.91 -5.63
C THR A 286 -2.78 14.61 -5.64
N VAL A 287 -3.18 13.66 -6.47
CA VAL A 287 -2.59 12.32 -6.51
C VAL A 287 -2.06 12.06 -7.92
N GLY A 288 -0.75 11.87 -8.06
CA GLY A 288 -0.13 11.58 -9.36
C GLY A 288 -0.61 10.25 -9.95
N SER A 289 -0.75 9.22 -9.12
CA SER A 289 -1.45 7.98 -9.45
C SER A 289 -1.99 7.32 -8.18
N GLY A 290 -3.25 6.88 -8.21
CA GLY A 290 -3.93 6.24 -7.08
C GLY A 290 -4.39 4.83 -7.46
N THR A 291 -4.18 3.85 -6.58
CA THR A 291 -4.67 2.48 -6.78
C THR A 291 -5.28 1.93 -5.50
N LEU A 292 -6.52 1.44 -5.61
CA LEU A 292 -7.22 0.73 -4.54
C LEU A 292 -7.69 -0.64 -5.06
N LEU A 293 -6.94 -1.69 -4.74
CA LEU A 293 -7.11 -3.00 -5.36
C LEU A 293 -7.22 -4.13 -4.32
N GLY A 294 -8.32 -4.87 -4.37
CA GLY A 294 -8.51 -6.08 -3.57
C GLY A 294 -8.77 -5.87 -2.08
N THR A 295 -8.76 -4.64 -1.55
CA THR A 295 -9.20 -4.40 -0.17
C THR A 295 -10.71 -4.56 -0.07
N VAL A 296 -11.18 -5.35 0.88
CA VAL A 296 -12.62 -5.57 1.08
C VAL A 296 -13.19 -4.47 1.98
N PHE A 297 -14.12 -3.67 1.46
CA PHE A 297 -14.94 -2.76 2.25
C PHE A 297 -16.25 -3.43 2.65
N SER A 298 -16.61 -3.33 3.93
CA SER A 298 -17.85 -3.88 4.46
C SER A 298 -18.31 -3.09 5.69
N GLY A 299 -19.42 -3.48 6.33
CA GLY A 299 -19.95 -2.80 7.51
C GLY A 299 -21.06 -1.80 7.19
N ALA A 300 -21.49 -1.04 8.21
CA ALA A 300 -22.67 -0.18 8.17
C ALA A 300 -22.36 1.32 8.00
N GLY A 301 -21.08 1.70 8.04
CA GLY A 301 -20.65 3.10 7.84
C GLY A 301 -20.50 3.50 6.37
N THR A 302 -19.95 4.69 6.16
CA THR A 302 -19.63 5.23 4.84
C THR A 302 -18.30 4.67 4.38
N TYR A 303 -18.25 3.96 3.24
CA TYR A 303 -16.98 3.34 2.81
C TYR A 303 -15.96 4.36 2.29
N VAL A 304 -16.43 5.33 1.51
CA VAL A 304 -15.60 6.42 1.01
C VAL A 304 -16.36 7.73 1.17
N ASN A 305 -15.74 8.71 1.81
CA ASN A 305 -16.15 10.12 1.70
C ASN A 305 -15.44 10.70 0.46
N PRO A 306 -16.19 10.93 -0.63
CA PRO A 306 -15.62 11.08 -1.96
C PRO A 306 -14.97 12.45 -2.18
N TYR A 307 -14.20 12.59 -3.26
CA TYR A 307 -13.77 13.90 -3.78
C TYR A 307 -14.99 14.83 -3.89
N ASN A 308 -14.80 16.12 -3.65
CA ASN A 308 -15.87 17.09 -3.86
C ASN A 308 -15.89 17.59 -5.32
N SER A 309 -16.88 18.42 -5.68
CA SER A 309 -17.08 18.90 -7.06
C SER A 309 -15.89 19.66 -7.65
N GLY A 310 -15.03 20.28 -6.82
CA GLY A 310 -13.80 20.94 -7.26
C GLY A 310 -12.66 19.97 -7.60
N GLY A 311 -12.81 18.68 -7.30
CA GLY A 311 -11.76 17.66 -7.38
C GLY A 311 -11.75 16.83 -8.67
N GLY A 312 -12.61 17.15 -9.63
CA GLY A 312 -12.75 16.38 -10.88
C GLY A 312 -13.51 15.06 -10.73
N ILE A 313 -14.41 14.98 -9.74
CA ILE A 313 -15.24 13.80 -9.49
C ILE A 313 -16.32 13.60 -10.56
N TYR A 314 -16.59 12.34 -10.89
CA TYR A 314 -17.71 11.94 -11.75
C TYR A 314 -18.98 11.69 -10.93
N THR A 315 -20.14 12.08 -11.45
CA THR A 315 -21.42 11.92 -10.72
C THR A 315 -21.68 10.45 -10.35
N GLY A 316 -21.86 10.19 -9.05
CA GLY A 316 -22.10 8.84 -8.54
C GLY A 316 -20.87 7.92 -8.49
N TYR A 317 -19.67 8.52 -8.49
CA TYR A 317 -18.37 7.89 -8.26
C TYR A 317 -17.70 8.55 -7.04
N ASN A 318 -16.53 8.09 -6.64
CA ASN A 318 -15.84 8.60 -5.44
C ASN A 318 -14.52 9.31 -5.75
N PHE A 319 -13.87 8.95 -6.86
CA PHE A 319 -12.53 9.43 -7.21
C PHE A 319 -12.52 10.15 -8.57
N ASN A 320 -11.43 10.85 -8.84
CA ASN A 320 -11.13 11.39 -10.17
C ASN A 320 -10.41 10.36 -11.05
N ASP A 321 -9.98 10.77 -12.24
CA ASP A 321 -9.37 9.95 -13.27
C ASP A 321 -7.94 9.46 -12.95
N ASN A 322 -7.27 10.05 -11.95
CA ASN A 322 -5.94 9.59 -11.51
C ASN A 322 -6.00 8.27 -10.71
N TRP A 323 -7.19 7.79 -10.37
CA TRP A 323 -7.39 6.58 -9.58
C TRP A 323 -7.75 5.37 -10.43
N THR A 324 -7.31 4.18 -10.00
CA THR A 324 -7.80 2.88 -10.47
C THR A 324 -8.35 2.11 -9.28
N ILE A 325 -9.65 1.84 -9.30
CA ILE A 325 -10.40 1.25 -8.18
C ILE A 325 -10.98 -0.08 -8.61
N ASN A 326 -10.57 -1.15 -7.93
CA ASN A 326 -11.14 -2.47 -8.07
C ASN A 326 -11.10 -3.19 -6.72
N SER A 327 -12.05 -2.86 -5.86
CA SER A 327 -12.10 -3.31 -4.47
C SER A 327 -13.54 -3.68 -4.09
N PRO A 328 -13.79 -4.88 -3.52
CA PRO A 328 -15.13 -5.28 -3.10
C PRO A 328 -15.75 -4.29 -2.10
N GLY A 329 -17.06 -4.06 -2.24
CA GLY A 329 -17.82 -3.13 -1.38
C GLY A 329 -17.94 -1.71 -1.92
N ILE A 330 -17.02 -1.27 -2.77
CA ILE A 330 -17.08 0.03 -3.45
C ILE A 330 -17.20 -0.14 -4.96
N LYS A 331 -17.68 0.90 -5.64
CA LYS A 331 -17.86 0.89 -7.09
C LYS A 331 -16.50 0.74 -7.78
N LYS A 332 -16.42 -0.10 -8.82
CA LYS A 332 -15.23 -0.16 -9.68
C LYS A 332 -15.13 1.14 -10.47
N GLU A 333 -13.97 1.78 -10.43
CA GLU A 333 -13.70 3.06 -11.11
C GLU A 333 -12.38 2.91 -11.87
N ASP A 334 -12.47 2.70 -13.17
CA ASP A 334 -11.34 2.42 -14.02
C ASP A 334 -11.59 3.08 -15.37
N ASP A 335 -10.50 3.41 -16.06
CA ASP A 335 -10.56 3.77 -17.46
C ASP A 335 -11.31 2.68 -18.24
N ASP A 336 -11.06 1.39 -18.06
CA ASP A 336 -11.78 0.32 -18.79
C ASP A 336 -13.31 0.33 -18.67
N LEU A 337 -13.89 1.12 -17.75
CA LEU A 337 -15.33 1.29 -17.60
C LEU A 337 -15.88 2.62 -18.14
N ALA A 338 -15.06 3.52 -18.68
CA ALA A 338 -15.59 4.80 -19.16
C ALA A 338 -16.59 4.57 -20.27
N THR A 339 -17.72 5.22 -20.12
CA THR A 339 -18.85 5.10 -21.02
C THR A 339 -19.60 6.41 -21.04
N GLY A 340 -20.33 6.63 -22.12
CA GLY A 340 -21.16 7.80 -22.27
C GLY A 340 -22.11 7.61 -23.42
N THR A 341 -23.32 8.14 -23.27
CA THR A 341 -24.31 8.15 -24.35
C THR A 341 -24.82 9.57 -24.54
N ILE A 342 -24.94 9.96 -25.79
CA ILE A 342 -25.57 11.22 -26.20
C ILE A 342 -26.77 10.96 -27.09
N TYR A 343 -27.71 11.88 -27.03
CA TYR A 343 -28.90 11.92 -27.86
C TYR A 343 -29.09 13.34 -28.38
N ILE A 344 -29.37 13.52 -29.66
CA ILE A 344 -29.95 14.80 -30.10
C ILE A 344 -31.42 14.79 -29.67
N GLN A 345 -31.84 15.84 -28.95
CA GLN A 345 -33.21 16.01 -28.48
C GLN A 345 -34.19 15.83 -29.63
N ARG A 346 -35.28 15.11 -29.35
CA ARG A 346 -36.42 14.99 -30.26
C ARG A 346 -37.07 16.36 -30.37
N ASN A 347 -36.69 17.14 -31.36
CA ASN A 347 -37.42 18.36 -31.65
C ASN A 347 -38.83 17.96 -32.12
N SER A 348 -39.82 18.71 -31.65
CA SER A 348 -41.24 18.48 -31.96
C SER A 348 -41.49 18.47 -33.48
N THR A 349 -42.74 18.18 -33.88
CA THR A 349 -43.19 18.11 -35.28
C THR A 349 -42.82 19.31 -36.18
N SER A 350 -42.26 20.40 -35.66
CA SER A 350 -41.85 21.60 -36.38
C SER A 350 -40.37 22.02 -36.28
N ASN A 351 -39.54 21.45 -35.38
CA ASN A 351 -38.25 22.08 -35.01
C ASN A 351 -36.99 21.23 -35.23
N ASN A 352 -37.05 20.11 -35.96
CA ASN A 352 -35.87 19.29 -36.24
C ASN A 352 -34.76 20.09 -36.95
N PRO A 353 -33.49 19.99 -36.51
CA PRO A 353 -32.40 20.74 -37.10
C PRO A 353 -32.19 20.30 -38.56
N ILE A 354 -31.97 21.28 -39.42
CA ILE A 354 -31.69 21.08 -40.84
C ILE A 354 -30.22 21.44 -41.07
N PHE A 355 -29.50 20.55 -41.73
CA PHE A 355 -28.08 20.68 -42.02
C PHE A 355 -27.86 20.74 -43.52
N ASP A 356 -27.05 21.69 -43.95
CA ASP A 356 -26.45 21.70 -45.28
C ASP A 356 -25.20 20.82 -45.24
N ILE A 357 -25.33 19.61 -45.79
CA ILE A 357 -24.26 18.63 -45.96
C ILE A 357 -23.63 18.70 -47.36
N SER A 358 -23.78 19.78 -48.12
CA SER A 358 -23.07 19.98 -49.41
C SER A 358 -21.56 19.78 -49.28
N SER A 359 -21.02 20.05 -48.09
CA SER A 359 -19.69 19.67 -47.64
C SER A 359 -19.75 18.97 -46.27
N ALA A 360 -18.64 18.36 -45.86
CA ALA A 360 -18.53 17.68 -44.58
C ALA A 360 -18.83 18.60 -43.39
N VAL A 361 -19.96 18.37 -42.70
CA VAL A 361 -20.38 19.15 -41.53
C VAL A 361 -20.85 18.24 -40.38
N ALA A 362 -20.69 18.71 -39.15
CA ALA A 362 -21.22 18.03 -37.98
C ALA A 362 -22.76 18.13 -37.94
N ILE A 363 -23.40 17.06 -37.48
CA ILE A 363 -24.86 17.01 -37.30
C ILE A 363 -25.20 17.57 -35.92
N ASP A 364 -25.24 18.88 -35.79
CA ASP A 364 -25.40 19.59 -34.51
C ASP A 364 -26.84 19.76 -34.03
N GLY A 365 -27.07 19.60 -32.74
CA GLY A 365 -28.33 19.96 -32.12
C GLY A 365 -28.27 19.77 -30.63
N ILE A 366 -29.26 20.34 -29.94
CA ILE A 366 -29.37 20.26 -28.48
C ILE A 366 -29.22 18.80 -28.07
N THR A 367 -28.16 18.52 -27.32
CA THR A 367 -27.75 17.17 -26.96
C THR A 367 -28.10 16.89 -25.51
N ASP A 368 -28.85 15.81 -25.27
CA ASP A 368 -29.01 15.21 -23.95
C ASP A 368 -27.95 14.12 -23.76
N SER A 369 -27.46 13.94 -22.54
CA SER A 369 -26.49 12.90 -22.21
C SER A 369 -26.97 12.00 -21.09
N SER A 370 -26.46 10.77 -21.06
CA SER A 370 -26.70 9.81 -19.98
C SER A 370 -25.49 8.89 -19.81
N ASN A 371 -25.40 8.28 -18.62
CA ASN A 371 -24.36 7.30 -18.28
C ASN A 371 -22.93 7.82 -18.49
N LEU A 372 -22.67 9.11 -18.27
CA LEU A 372 -21.33 9.66 -18.40
C LEU A 372 -20.44 9.20 -17.22
N PHE A 373 -19.42 8.43 -17.52
CA PHE A 373 -18.32 8.15 -16.61
C PHE A 373 -17.01 8.30 -17.36
N ARG A 374 -16.10 9.15 -16.87
CA ARG A 374 -14.88 9.54 -17.59
C ARG A 374 -15.17 9.98 -19.04
N MET A 375 -16.33 10.60 -19.22
CA MET A 375 -16.83 11.17 -20.47
C MET A 375 -17.47 12.53 -20.18
N SER A 376 -17.44 13.42 -21.17
CA SER A 376 -18.12 14.72 -21.17
C SER A 376 -18.88 14.89 -22.49
N ASP A 377 -20.03 15.54 -22.45
CA ASP A 377 -20.82 15.94 -23.61
C ASP A 377 -20.49 17.35 -24.11
N ASN A 378 -19.50 17.99 -23.50
CA ASN A 378 -19.05 19.33 -23.86
C ASN A 378 -17.52 19.43 -23.91
N VAL A 379 -17.03 20.27 -24.82
CA VAL A 379 -15.61 20.60 -24.99
C VAL A 379 -15.48 21.94 -25.71
N ASN A 380 -14.53 22.78 -25.31
CA ASN A 380 -14.21 24.05 -25.99
C ASN A 380 -15.40 24.99 -26.24
N GLY A 381 -16.43 24.95 -25.38
CA GLY A 381 -17.65 25.76 -25.51
C GLY A 381 -18.71 25.17 -26.43
N GLU A 382 -18.45 24.03 -27.04
CA GLU A 382 -19.39 23.26 -27.86
C GLU A 382 -20.04 22.16 -27.01
N SER A 383 -21.35 21.94 -27.17
CA SER A 383 -22.13 20.91 -26.45
C SER A 383 -22.97 20.03 -27.36
N ASP A 384 -22.94 20.30 -28.67
CA ASP A 384 -23.81 19.63 -29.63
C ASP A 384 -23.05 18.48 -30.31
N ASN A 385 -23.63 17.27 -30.25
CA ASN A 385 -23.08 16.08 -30.91
C ASN A 385 -21.61 15.82 -30.51
N ILE A 386 -21.33 15.90 -29.20
CA ILE A 386 -19.99 15.72 -28.65
C ILE A 386 -20.00 14.60 -27.64
N LEU A 387 -19.03 13.70 -27.78
CA LEU A 387 -18.62 12.84 -26.68
C LEU A 387 -17.10 12.92 -26.55
N GLN A 388 -16.65 13.59 -25.50
CA GLN A 388 -15.25 13.76 -25.13
C GLN A 388 -14.85 12.72 -24.10
N TYR A 389 -13.69 12.11 -24.31
CA TYR A 389 -13.08 11.22 -23.36
C TYR A 389 -12.29 11.99 -22.29
N LYS A 390 -12.58 11.72 -21.01
CA LYS A 390 -12.02 12.41 -19.82
C LYS A 390 -11.21 11.50 -18.90
N GLY A 391 -10.93 10.26 -19.31
CA GLY A 391 -10.05 9.38 -18.53
C GLY A 391 -8.56 9.71 -18.71
N ASN A 392 -7.69 8.92 -18.11
CA ASN A 392 -6.27 9.26 -17.93
C ASN A 392 -5.34 8.53 -18.91
N SER A 393 -5.75 7.37 -19.41
CA SER A 393 -4.98 6.55 -20.35
C SER A 393 -5.67 6.48 -21.72
N THR A 394 -4.87 6.37 -22.80
CA THR A 394 -5.40 6.19 -24.17
C THR A 394 -6.10 4.85 -24.31
N ARG A 395 -7.26 4.83 -24.97
CA ARG A 395 -8.07 3.60 -25.06
C ARG A 395 -8.79 3.46 -26.37
N THR A 396 -9.24 2.23 -26.60
CA THR A 396 -10.12 1.86 -27.71
C THR A 396 -11.55 1.72 -27.19
N PHE A 397 -12.50 2.36 -27.88
CA PHE A 397 -13.92 2.33 -27.59
C PHE A 397 -14.67 1.62 -28.71
N SER A 398 -15.70 0.87 -28.33
CA SER A 398 -16.75 0.48 -29.25
C SER A 398 -17.71 1.65 -29.40
N VAL A 399 -18.12 1.92 -30.63
CA VAL A 399 -19.14 2.92 -30.92
C VAL A 399 -20.39 2.24 -31.43
N ARG A 400 -21.53 2.61 -30.86
CA ARG A 400 -22.84 2.10 -31.25
C ARG A 400 -23.83 3.24 -31.30
N GLY A 401 -24.57 3.36 -32.38
CA GLY A 401 -25.49 4.45 -32.55
C GLY A 401 -26.37 4.32 -33.77
N SER A 402 -27.25 5.29 -33.94
CA SER A 402 -28.09 5.42 -35.12
C SER A 402 -28.47 6.87 -35.35
N LEU A 403 -28.55 7.25 -36.61
CA LEU A 403 -29.07 8.54 -37.04
C LEU A 403 -30.34 8.31 -37.87
N SER A 404 -31.45 8.92 -37.45
CA SER A 404 -32.66 9.01 -38.26
C SER A 404 -32.73 10.38 -38.93
N TYR A 405 -32.84 10.40 -40.25
CA TYR A 405 -32.84 11.63 -41.05
C TYR A 405 -33.82 11.58 -42.22
N GLN A 406 -34.12 12.75 -42.78
CA GLN A 406 -34.90 12.92 -43.99
C GLN A 406 -34.17 13.90 -44.92
N THR A 407 -34.07 13.59 -46.21
CA THR A 407 -33.55 14.56 -47.18
C THR A 407 -34.60 15.64 -47.46
N THR A 408 -34.20 16.90 -47.52
CA THR A 408 -35.07 17.99 -48.02
C THR A 408 -34.88 18.16 -49.53
N ASN A 409 -35.95 18.52 -50.26
CA ASN A 409 -35.84 18.75 -51.70
C ASN A 409 -35.20 20.12 -51.97
N THR A 410 -34.03 20.13 -52.60
CA THR A 410 -33.43 21.31 -53.21
C THR A 410 -33.82 21.28 -54.69
N GLY A 411 -34.60 22.26 -55.15
CA GLY A 411 -35.30 22.24 -56.45
C GLY A 411 -34.48 21.70 -57.63
N GLY A 412 -34.96 20.61 -58.22
CA GLY A 412 -34.34 19.85 -59.31
C GLY A 412 -34.87 18.42 -59.25
N GLY A 413 -35.18 17.79 -60.38
CA GLY A 413 -35.90 16.50 -60.44
C GLY A 413 -35.32 15.38 -59.56
N LEU A 414 -36.08 14.29 -59.41
CA LEU A 414 -35.70 13.11 -58.60
C LEU A 414 -34.45 12.42 -59.17
N ILE A 415 -33.26 12.88 -58.78
CA ILE A 415 -32.00 12.18 -59.05
C ILE A 415 -31.60 11.36 -57.83
N SER A 416 -31.01 10.19 -58.09
CA SER A 416 -30.37 9.41 -57.05
C SER A 416 -29.23 10.23 -56.43
N THR A 417 -29.21 10.30 -55.11
CA THR A 417 -28.23 11.04 -54.32
C THR A 417 -27.53 10.08 -53.37
N ILE A 418 -26.22 10.25 -53.17
CA ILE A 418 -25.43 9.47 -52.23
C ILE A 418 -24.99 10.40 -51.10
N HIS A 419 -25.36 10.03 -49.87
CA HIS A 419 -24.87 10.64 -48.64
C HIS A 419 -23.85 9.73 -47.96
N ALA A 420 -22.86 10.34 -47.32
CA ALA A 420 -21.95 9.67 -46.40
C ALA A 420 -22.18 10.23 -44.99
N PHE A 421 -22.22 9.33 -44.02
CA PHE A 421 -22.26 9.65 -42.59
C PHE A 421 -21.14 8.92 -41.89
N TYR A 422 -20.43 9.60 -41.00
CA TYR A 422 -19.25 9.02 -40.36
C TYR A 422 -18.92 9.72 -39.06
N LEU A 423 -18.02 9.12 -38.28
CA LEU A 423 -17.47 9.78 -37.10
C LEU A 423 -16.23 10.57 -37.49
N ARG A 424 -16.04 11.73 -36.88
CA ARG A 424 -14.80 12.49 -36.98
C ARG A 424 -14.22 12.68 -35.59
N ARG A 425 -12.94 12.33 -35.44
CA ARG A 425 -12.16 12.51 -34.21
C ARG A 425 -11.50 13.87 -34.20
N TYR A 426 -11.46 14.46 -33.03
CA TYR A 426 -10.79 15.71 -32.73
C TYR A 426 -9.84 15.54 -31.54
N ASP A 427 -8.76 16.29 -31.53
CA ASP A 427 -7.91 16.43 -30.35
C ASP A 427 -8.57 17.35 -29.31
N SER A 428 -7.99 17.43 -28.11
CA SER A 428 -8.49 18.29 -27.03
C SER A 428 -8.52 19.79 -27.37
N ASN A 429 -7.76 20.24 -28.38
CA ASN A 429 -7.72 21.63 -28.84
C ASN A 429 -8.74 21.91 -29.97
N GLY A 430 -9.51 20.89 -30.39
CA GLY A 430 -10.50 21.01 -31.45
C GLY A 430 -9.94 20.90 -32.87
N VAL A 431 -8.72 20.39 -33.03
CA VAL A 431 -8.14 20.08 -34.34
C VAL A 431 -8.65 18.72 -34.80
N SER A 432 -9.15 18.64 -36.03
CA SER A 432 -9.59 17.35 -36.60
C SER A 432 -8.38 16.43 -36.82
N ILE A 433 -8.47 15.21 -36.31
CA ILE A 433 -7.41 14.19 -36.41
C ILE A 433 -7.68 13.26 -37.59
N SER A 434 -8.84 12.60 -37.61
CA SER A 434 -9.14 11.53 -38.56
C SER A 434 -10.64 11.23 -38.65
N ILE A 435 -11.02 10.53 -39.72
CA ILE A 435 -12.26 9.75 -39.80
C ILE A 435 -11.87 8.31 -39.44
N PRO A 436 -12.35 7.73 -38.33
CA PRO A 436 -12.01 6.37 -37.97
C PRO A 436 -12.55 5.39 -39.01
N LEU A 437 -11.69 4.48 -39.45
CA LEU A 437 -12.01 3.51 -40.49
C LEU A 437 -13.20 2.63 -40.08
N GLY A 438 -14.13 2.43 -41.00
CA GLY A 438 -15.28 1.55 -40.80
C GLY A 438 -16.43 2.21 -40.04
N THR A 439 -16.34 3.52 -39.77
CA THR A 439 -17.45 4.31 -39.23
C THR A 439 -18.32 4.93 -40.33
N GLU A 440 -17.85 4.87 -41.58
CA GLU A 440 -18.52 5.43 -42.73
C GLU A 440 -19.71 4.58 -43.19
N VAL A 441 -20.86 5.23 -43.33
CA VAL A 441 -22.07 4.65 -43.91
C VAL A 441 -22.49 5.48 -45.11
N TYR A 442 -22.60 4.80 -46.25
CA TYR A 442 -23.08 5.39 -47.49
C TYR A 442 -24.53 4.95 -47.72
N GLU A 443 -25.41 5.90 -48.03
CA GLU A 443 -26.78 5.58 -48.40
C GLU A 443 -27.18 6.29 -49.70
N GLU A 444 -27.82 5.53 -50.57
CA GLU A 444 -28.44 6.02 -51.80
C GLU A 444 -29.90 6.39 -51.54
N VAL A 445 -30.27 7.63 -51.86
CA VAL A 445 -31.61 8.19 -51.62
C VAL A 445 -32.19 8.79 -52.90
N ASN A 446 -33.43 8.42 -53.22
CA ASN A 446 -34.16 8.88 -54.42
C ASN A 446 -35.53 9.50 -54.08
N ASN A 447 -35.85 9.65 -52.79
CA ASN A 447 -37.11 10.18 -52.28
C ASN A 447 -36.85 10.96 -50.97
N THR A 448 -37.90 11.53 -50.39
CA THR A 448 -37.84 12.31 -49.13
C THR A 448 -38.41 11.55 -47.93
N ASN A 449 -38.32 10.22 -47.92
CA ASN A 449 -38.78 9.44 -46.76
C ASN A 449 -37.76 9.53 -45.63
N VAL A 450 -38.22 9.29 -44.40
CA VAL A 450 -37.33 9.14 -43.26
C VAL A 450 -36.56 7.83 -43.40
N ARG A 451 -35.27 7.88 -43.06
CA ARG A 451 -34.32 6.75 -43.04
C ARG A 451 -33.65 6.69 -41.68
N ALA A 452 -33.17 5.50 -41.32
CA ALA A 452 -32.37 5.29 -40.13
C ALA A 452 -31.12 4.51 -40.53
N ILE A 453 -29.95 5.10 -40.26
CA ILE A 453 -28.66 4.48 -40.52
C ILE A 453 -28.00 4.07 -39.21
N PRO A 454 -27.27 2.95 -39.18
CA PRO A 454 -26.40 2.64 -38.06
C PRO A 454 -25.19 3.57 -38.06
N ILE A 455 -24.66 3.86 -36.87
CA ILE A 455 -23.33 4.44 -36.69
C ILE A 455 -22.60 3.48 -35.77
N ALA A 456 -21.62 2.77 -36.30
CA ALA A 456 -20.89 1.78 -35.54
C ALA A 456 -19.42 1.75 -35.94
N GLY A 457 -18.57 1.29 -35.04
CA GLY A 457 -17.16 1.11 -35.33
C GLY A 457 -16.33 1.03 -34.06
N THR A 458 -15.03 1.18 -34.24
CA THR A 458 -14.06 1.16 -33.15
C THR A 458 -13.19 2.40 -33.27
N ILE A 459 -12.99 3.11 -32.17
CA ILE A 459 -12.20 4.34 -32.16
C ILE A 459 -11.19 4.34 -31.01
N VAL A 460 -9.96 4.79 -31.31
CA VAL A 460 -8.95 5.08 -30.29
C VAL A 460 -9.04 6.55 -29.90
N LEU A 461 -9.18 6.86 -28.61
CA LEU A 461 -9.20 8.21 -28.06
C LEU A 461 -8.10 8.37 -27.01
N ASN A 462 -7.32 9.45 -27.14
CA ASN A 462 -6.44 9.93 -26.08
C ASN A 462 -7.26 10.76 -25.08
N PRO A 463 -6.78 10.93 -23.82
CA PRO A 463 -7.38 11.87 -22.87
C PRO A 463 -7.65 13.25 -23.50
N GLY A 464 -8.90 13.71 -23.41
CA GLY A 464 -9.36 14.98 -23.97
C GLY A 464 -9.79 14.95 -25.43
N ASP A 465 -9.51 13.88 -26.18
CA ASP A 465 -10.06 13.74 -27.53
C ASP A 465 -11.57 13.57 -27.50
N TYR A 466 -12.23 13.93 -28.59
CA TYR A 466 -13.67 13.79 -28.72
C TYR A 466 -14.08 13.40 -30.13
N ILE A 467 -15.33 12.93 -30.25
CA ILE A 467 -15.93 12.61 -31.52
C ILE A 467 -17.18 13.43 -31.79
N ARG A 468 -17.48 13.56 -33.08
CA ARG A 468 -18.74 14.11 -33.59
C ARG A 468 -19.21 13.30 -34.78
N VAL A 469 -20.53 13.20 -34.96
CA VAL A 469 -21.15 12.60 -36.15
C VAL A 469 -21.21 13.64 -37.27
N PHE A 470 -20.73 13.26 -38.46
CA PHE A 470 -20.70 14.11 -39.64
C PHE A 470 -21.62 13.57 -40.74
N GLY A 471 -22.11 14.49 -41.58
CA GLY A 471 -22.79 14.19 -42.85
C GLY A 471 -22.11 14.90 -44.02
N GLN A 472 -22.12 14.26 -45.19
CA GLN A 472 -21.58 14.82 -46.44
C GLN A 472 -22.34 14.30 -47.67
N LEU A 473 -22.62 15.19 -48.62
CA LEU A 473 -23.06 14.85 -49.96
C LEU A 473 -21.89 14.35 -50.81
N ILE A 474 -22.03 13.16 -51.37
CA ILE A 474 -21.02 12.54 -52.25
C ILE A 474 -21.36 12.77 -53.72
N SER A 475 -22.63 12.60 -54.09
CA SER A 475 -23.11 12.84 -55.46
C SER A 475 -24.61 13.09 -55.46
N GLY A 476 -25.13 13.89 -56.38
CA GLY A 476 -26.55 14.23 -56.48
C GLY A 476 -26.82 15.69 -56.17
N ASN A 477 -28.03 16.01 -55.70
CA ASN A 477 -28.46 17.40 -55.46
C ASN A 477 -29.26 17.60 -54.16
N ARG A 478 -29.38 16.57 -53.32
CA ARG A 478 -30.04 16.68 -52.01
C ARG A 478 -28.98 17.02 -50.97
N ASP A 479 -28.51 18.25 -50.97
CA ASP A 479 -27.47 18.74 -50.06
C ASP A 479 -27.96 19.02 -48.65
N SER A 480 -29.27 19.01 -48.40
CA SER A 480 -29.83 19.33 -47.08
C SER A 480 -30.57 18.14 -46.46
N ILE A 481 -30.32 17.90 -45.17
CA ILE A 481 -30.98 16.86 -44.38
C ILE A 481 -31.61 17.42 -43.12
N ARG A 482 -32.73 16.84 -42.70
CA ARG A 482 -33.38 17.08 -41.42
C ARG A 482 -33.10 15.89 -40.50
N ALA A 483 -32.40 16.09 -39.39
CA ALA A 483 -32.19 15.01 -38.42
C ALA A 483 -33.37 14.91 -37.45
N TYR A 484 -33.92 13.72 -37.29
CA TYR A 484 -35.02 13.43 -36.36
C TYR A 484 -34.53 12.92 -35.01
N SER A 485 -33.42 12.17 -35.01
CA SER A 485 -32.78 11.69 -33.80
C SER A 485 -31.38 11.20 -34.09
N LEU A 486 -30.45 11.48 -33.20
CA LEU A 486 -29.16 10.81 -33.09
C LEU A 486 -29.12 10.12 -31.74
N SER A 487 -28.62 8.89 -31.69
CA SER A 487 -28.19 8.23 -30.47
C SER A 487 -26.79 7.68 -30.71
N LEU A 488 -25.87 7.95 -29.80
CA LEU A 488 -24.48 7.51 -29.91
C LEU A 488 -23.95 7.15 -28.52
N SER A 489 -23.48 5.92 -28.38
CA SER A 489 -22.89 5.37 -27.16
C SER A 489 -21.44 4.96 -27.43
N LEU A 490 -20.57 5.29 -26.48
CA LEU A 490 -19.21 4.76 -26.37
C LEU A 490 -19.12 3.86 -25.14
N ASP A 491 -18.57 2.67 -25.32
CA ASP A 491 -18.35 1.65 -24.29
C ASP A 491 -16.99 0.96 -24.44
#